data_AF-A0A3M0WKL5-F1
#
_entry.id   AF-A0A3M0WKL5-F1
#
_cell.length_a   1.000
_cell.length_b   1.000
_cell.length_c   1.000
_cell.angle_alpha   90.00
_cell.angle_beta   90.00
_cell.angle_gamma   90.00
#
_symmetry.space_group_name_H-M   'P 1'
#
loop_
_entity.id
_entity.type
_entity.pdbx_description
1 polymer ?
#
loop_
_entity_poly.entity_id
_entity_poly.type
_entity_poly.pdbx_seq_one_letter_code
_entity_poly.pdbx_strand_id
1 'polypeptide(L)'
;MIAQFVTLAGGVGLFLIGLGLMTEAMRAAIGARAHDLLERVSARRLPALGAGFGLAGLMQSSTATSVIALGLVGAGLLEFRHAVPVLFGANLGSLVNGWLVALLGFRGGLLLLAPVLVLLGALAGIYGRGTLARWGRGLSGLGLLFMGLAAMRSALPGLIEDAVLPGAGGLTGRLELAAIGLGATLVTQSANATIAGAMVMLAAGSVDLAQAAHLMLGAELGKTSPALIAGFAGSARMRRAGLAHAGYNLVLVTLGFLVVLPLAVAPLEALMPALGAPVTLMLLRTLAQIVTVAVLLPLSDRFAALLVRLSPAPAGLDAALDPALVRDAEAGTRAAHVTARRLSAEMFGALAAALAPRPDMTALETLPDRIDEPLEELGRFLQRLRPREDQPEAAQRLVALFHALDHLERLYKRCRQIERIRNARALPEFRRELLALGNVLADAAEDARAAPAGGPRPALLIRLERITRRARRRASRLRDEVLASAGAAGAQAELLRSRLLALTDAIRWGARTAERSHRIVRYLALSAPGGAEPVPEEPEEFDY
;
A
#
# COMPACT_ATOMS: atom_id res chain seq x y z
N MET A 1 17.16 20.31 39.31
CA MET A 1 17.07 20.68 37.87
C MET A 1 17.80 19.73 36.91
N ILE A 2 19.15 19.69 36.80
CA ILE A 2 19.83 18.89 35.75
C ILE A 2 19.42 17.40 35.78
N ALA A 3 19.45 16.77 36.95
CA ALA A 3 19.06 15.36 37.10
C ALA A 3 17.58 15.08 36.72
N GLN A 4 16.68 16.03 36.98
CA GLN A 4 15.27 15.91 36.57
C GLN A 4 15.13 16.09 35.06
N PHE A 5 15.83 17.04 34.46
CA PHE A 5 15.84 17.20 33.01
C PHE A 5 16.36 15.96 32.30
N VAL A 6 17.46 15.37 32.80
CA VAL A 6 18.02 14.12 32.27
C VAL A 6 17.03 12.96 32.44
N THR A 7 16.39 12.84 33.60
CA THR A 7 15.36 11.80 33.84
C THR A 7 14.15 11.98 32.92
N LEU A 8 13.70 13.22 32.69
CA LEU A 8 12.59 13.53 31.79
C LEU A 8 12.97 13.18 30.34
N ALA A 9 14.14 13.61 29.87
CA ALA A 9 14.62 13.31 28.52
C ALA A 9 14.81 11.81 28.31
N GLY A 10 15.39 11.10 29.29
CA GLY A 10 15.50 9.65 29.28
C GLY A 10 14.14 8.95 29.27
N GLY A 11 13.18 9.44 30.07
CA GLY A 11 11.81 8.94 30.09
C GLY A 11 11.09 9.11 28.74
N VAL A 12 11.22 10.27 28.11
CA VAL A 12 10.72 10.51 26.74
C VAL A 12 11.40 9.57 25.75
N GLY A 13 12.72 9.38 25.83
CA GLY A 13 13.46 8.45 24.98
C GLY A 13 12.97 7.00 25.10
N LEU A 14 12.84 6.49 26.34
CA LEU A 14 12.29 5.16 26.62
C LEU A 14 10.85 5.03 26.09
N PHE A 15 10.03 6.06 26.27
CA PHE A 15 8.66 6.09 25.76
C PHE A 15 8.62 5.97 24.23
N LEU A 16 9.44 6.75 23.52
CA LEU A 16 9.50 6.75 22.06
C LEU A 16 10.05 5.42 21.50
N ILE A 17 11.10 4.88 22.10
CA ILE A 17 11.64 3.55 21.73
C ILE A 17 10.59 2.48 21.96
N GLY A 18 9.92 2.50 23.11
CA GLY A 18 8.88 1.55 23.46
C GLY A 18 7.70 1.59 22.48
N LEU A 19 7.24 2.79 22.14
CA LEU A 19 6.19 3.01 21.16
C LEU A 19 6.60 2.49 19.77
N GLY A 20 7.83 2.77 19.33
CA GLY A 20 8.36 2.29 18.04
C GLY A 20 8.37 0.76 17.95
N LEU A 21 8.92 0.08 18.94
CA LEU A 21 8.96 -1.39 19.00
C LEU A 21 7.56 -2.01 19.00
N MET A 22 6.63 -1.42 19.74
CA MET A 22 5.24 -1.86 19.77
C MET A 22 4.57 -1.71 18.40
N THR A 23 4.71 -0.53 17.77
CA THR A 23 4.16 -0.25 16.44
C THR A 23 4.73 -1.20 15.37
N GLU A 24 6.02 -1.47 15.40
CA GLU A 24 6.66 -2.41 14.47
C GLU A 24 6.15 -3.84 14.64
N ALA A 25 6.05 -4.31 15.90
CA ALA A 25 5.54 -5.65 16.19
C ALA A 25 4.08 -5.82 15.73
N MET A 26 3.22 -4.82 15.99
CA MET A 26 1.83 -4.86 15.55
C MET A 26 1.72 -4.80 14.02
N ARG A 27 2.50 -3.93 13.37
CA ARG A 27 2.55 -3.85 11.90
C ARG A 27 2.96 -5.17 11.27
N ALA A 28 4.00 -5.82 11.79
CA ALA A 28 4.47 -7.11 11.31
C ALA A 28 3.46 -8.25 11.59
N ALA A 29 2.67 -8.15 12.66
CA ALA A 29 1.62 -9.13 12.96
C ALA A 29 0.41 -9.02 12.01
N ILE A 30 0.10 -7.82 11.53
CA ILE A 30 -1.04 -7.56 10.64
C ILE A 30 -0.65 -7.80 9.17
N GLY A 31 0.58 -7.43 8.76
CA GLY A 31 1.17 -7.81 7.46
C GLY A 31 0.25 -7.58 6.25
N ALA A 32 0.23 -8.56 5.32
CA ALA A 32 -0.58 -8.53 4.09
C ALA A 32 -2.10 -8.43 4.34
N ARG A 33 -2.58 -8.86 5.51
CA ARG A 33 -4.01 -8.81 5.87
C ARG A 33 -4.56 -7.38 5.91
N ALA A 34 -3.69 -6.39 6.17
CA ALA A 34 -4.07 -4.97 6.11
C ALA A 34 -4.56 -4.58 4.71
N HIS A 35 -3.84 -5.01 3.67
CA HIS A 35 -4.18 -4.71 2.28
C HIS A 35 -5.46 -5.46 1.88
N ASP A 36 -5.56 -6.75 2.23
CA ASP A 36 -6.73 -7.57 1.91
C ASP A 36 -8.01 -7.07 2.59
N LEU A 37 -7.93 -6.59 3.84
CA LEU A 37 -9.08 -6.02 4.54
C LEU A 37 -9.58 -4.76 3.82
N LEU A 38 -8.67 -3.86 3.46
CA LEU A 38 -9.04 -2.62 2.79
C LEU A 38 -9.53 -2.83 1.36
N GLU A 39 -9.02 -3.85 0.65
CA GLU A 39 -9.56 -4.25 -0.66
C GLU A 39 -10.99 -4.78 -0.58
N ARG A 40 -11.31 -5.57 0.45
CA ARG A 40 -12.66 -6.14 0.66
C ARG A 40 -13.67 -5.09 1.12
N VAL A 41 -13.22 -4.04 1.78
CA VAL A 41 -14.08 -2.97 2.30
C VAL A 41 -14.30 -1.95 1.20
N SER A 42 -15.32 -2.19 0.37
CA SER A 42 -15.59 -1.33 -0.78
C SER A 42 -17.06 -0.87 -0.85
N ALA A 43 -17.22 0.36 -1.35
CA ALA A 43 -18.45 1.11 -1.67
C ALA A 43 -19.22 1.84 -0.55
N ARG A 44 -19.09 1.52 0.75
CA ARG A 44 -19.85 2.22 1.83
C ARG A 44 -18.94 2.99 2.79
N ARG A 45 -19.34 4.22 3.14
CA ARG A 45 -18.56 5.16 3.98
C ARG A 45 -18.29 4.64 5.39
N LEU A 46 -19.27 4.02 6.05
CA LEU A 46 -19.15 3.55 7.44
C LEU A 46 -18.24 2.31 7.58
N PRO A 47 -18.37 1.25 6.75
CA PRO A 47 -17.40 0.17 6.74
C PRO A 47 -15.98 0.63 6.48
N ALA A 48 -15.77 1.58 5.55
CA ALA A 48 -14.46 2.17 5.28
C ALA A 48 -13.89 2.91 6.49
N LEU A 49 -14.70 3.72 7.19
CA LEU A 49 -14.33 4.35 8.46
C LEU A 49 -13.94 3.30 9.51
N GLY A 50 -14.76 2.26 9.70
CA GLY A 50 -14.50 1.19 10.67
C GLY A 50 -13.22 0.40 10.35
N ALA A 51 -12.96 0.12 9.09
CA ALA A 51 -11.73 -0.55 8.65
C ALA A 51 -10.49 0.30 8.93
N GLY A 52 -10.56 1.61 8.65
CA GLY A 52 -9.50 2.55 9.01
C GLY A 52 -9.25 2.60 10.51
N PHE A 53 -10.32 2.69 11.31
CA PHE A 53 -10.26 2.70 12.78
C PHE A 53 -9.61 1.44 13.33
N GLY A 54 -10.10 0.27 12.91
CA GLY A 54 -9.57 -1.02 13.35
C GLY A 54 -8.12 -1.19 12.94
N LEU A 55 -7.79 -0.89 11.69
CA LEU A 55 -6.42 -1.06 11.18
C LEU A 55 -5.43 -0.13 11.87
N ALA A 56 -5.75 1.16 12.04
CA ALA A 56 -4.87 2.09 12.72
C ALA A 56 -4.78 1.85 14.22
N GLY A 57 -5.88 1.43 14.86
CA GLY A 57 -5.89 1.06 16.27
C GLY A 57 -5.04 -0.18 16.56
N LEU A 58 -5.15 -1.20 15.71
CA LEU A 58 -4.34 -2.41 15.83
C LEU A 58 -2.87 -2.15 15.48
N MET A 59 -2.58 -1.45 14.38
CA MET A 59 -1.21 -1.10 13.97
C MET A 59 -0.58 0.00 14.83
N GLN A 60 -1.38 0.73 15.62
CA GLN A 60 -0.97 1.89 16.40
C GLN A 60 -0.35 3.03 15.57
N SER A 61 -0.69 3.11 14.28
CA SER A 61 -0.13 4.10 13.36
C SER A 61 -1.13 4.54 12.30
N SER A 62 -1.73 5.70 12.49
CA SER A 62 -2.65 6.29 11.51
C SER A 62 -1.95 6.68 10.20
N THR A 63 -0.67 7.07 10.26
CA THR A 63 0.16 7.35 9.08
C THR A 63 0.40 6.09 8.26
N ALA A 64 0.75 4.97 8.89
CA ALA A 64 0.95 3.70 8.16
C ALA A 64 -0.35 3.24 7.50
N THR A 65 -1.47 3.27 8.24
CA THR A 65 -2.80 2.94 7.69
C THR A 65 -3.18 3.86 6.52
N SER A 66 -2.88 5.16 6.63
CA SER A 66 -3.11 6.11 5.55
C SER A 66 -2.29 5.78 4.30
N VAL A 67 -1.00 5.50 4.47
CA VAL A 67 -0.10 5.10 3.38
C VAL A 67 -0.59 3.84 2.68
N ILE A 68 -1.06 2.84 3.43
CA ILE A 68 -1.63 1.61 2.86
C ILE A 68 -2.88 1.94 2.03
N ALA A 69 -3.84 2.67 2.59
CA ALA A 69 -5.09 3.03 1.90
C ALA A 69 -4.81 3.80 0.60
N LEU A 70 -3.88 4.75 0.66
CA LEU A 70 -3.48 5.55 -0.50
C LEU A 70 -2.63 4.75 -1.48
N GLY A 71 -1.89 3.75 -1.01
CA GLY A 71 -1.17 2.81 -1.85
C GLY A 71 -2.10 1.92 -2.66
N LEU A 72 -3.22 1.48 -2.08
CA LEU A 72 -4.29 0.79 -2.80
C LEU A 72 -4.97 1.71 -3.82
N VAL A 73 -5.13 3.00 -3.50
CA VAL A 73 -5.58 3.99 -4.49
C VAL A 73 -4.57 4.15 -5.63
N GLY A 74 -3.29 4.18 -5.28
CA GLY A 74 -2.20 4.19 -6.25
C GLY A 74 -2.28 2.98 -7.18
N ALA A 75 -2.42 1.79 -6.63
CA ALA A 75 -2.57 0.55 -7.37
C ALA A 75 -3.88 0.45 -8.18
N GLY A 76 -4.82 1.39 -8.03
CA GLY A 76 -6.14 1.34 -8.67
C GLY A 76 -7.08 0.28 -8.06
N LEU A 77 -6.74 -0.22 -6.88
CA LEU A 77 -7.49 -1.23 -6.12
C LEU A 77 -8.57 -0.60 -5.24
N LEU A 78 -8.41 0.68 -4.91
CA LEU A 78 -9.38 1.47 -4.16
C LEU A 78 -9.59 2.81 -4.85
N GLU A 79 -10.82 3.26 -5.01
CA GLU A 79 -11.04 4.63 -5.52
C GLU A 79 -10.72 5.65 -4.42
N PHE A 80 -10.12 6.78 -4.79
CA PHE A 80 -9.73 7.81 -3.83
C PHE A 80 -10.88 8.30 -2.94
N ARG A 81 -12.10 8.41 -3.49
CA ARG A 81 -13.31 8.77 -2.73
C ARG A 81 -13.60 7.80 -1.59
N HIS A 82 -13.33 6.51 -1.78
CA HIS A 82 -13.54 5.47 -0.78
C HIS A 82 -12.39 5.38 0.22
N ALA A 83 -11.20 5.85 -0.14
CA ALA A 83 -10.07 5.94 0.78
C ALA A 83 -10.25 7.04 1.83
N VAL A 84 -10.94 8.15 1.51
CA VAL A 84 -11.12 9.28 2.44
C VAL A 84 -11.76 8.86 3.78
N PRO A 85 -12.89 8.12 3.81
CA PRO A 85 -13.42 7.59 5.07
C PRO A 85 -12.46 6.66 5.82
N VAL A 86 -11.64 5.86 5.11
CA VAL A 86 -10.58 5.05 5.74
C VAL A 86 -9.56 5.94 6.46
N LEU A 87 -9.16 7.06 5.87
CA LEU A 87 -8.25 8.02 6.50
C LEU A 87 -8.85 8.64 7.77
N PHE A 88 -10.14 8.99 7.75
CA PHE A 88 -10.85 9.50 8.91
C PHE A 88 -10.90 8.45 10.04
N GLY A 89 -11.15 7.20 9.66
CA GLY A 89 -11.11 6.06 10.56
C GLY A 89 -9.73 5.88 11.16
N ALA A 90 -8.69 5.96 10.34
CA ALA A 90 -7.31 5.80 10.78
C ALA A 90 -6.93 6.83 11.86
N ASN A 91 -7.39 8.07 11.72
CA ASN A 91 -7.19 9.08 12.76
C ASN A 91 -7.94 8.74 14.06
N LEU A 92 -9.21 8.30 13.98
CA LEU A 92 -9.93 7.77 15.15
C LEU A 92 -9.20 6.59 15.81
N GLY A 93 -8.63 5.67 15.02
CA GLY A 93 -7.89 4.53 15.53
C GLY A 93 -6.68 4.92 16.38
N SER A 94 -6.06 6.08 16.10
CA SER A 94 -4.94 6.60 16.89
C SER A 94 -5.29 6.92 18.36
N LEU A 95 -6.58 7.02 18.68
CA LEU A 95 -7.08 7.17 20.05
C LEU A 95 -6.77 5.94 20.91
N VAL A 96 -6.69 4.74 20.33
CA VAL A 96 -6.48 3.47 21.05
C VAL A 96 -5.21 3.54 21.91
N ASN A 97 -4.10 4.06 21.36
CA ASN A 97 -2.86 4.22 22.11
C ASN A 97 -3.01 5.20 23.29
N GLY A 98 -3.71 6.32 23.08
CA GLY A 98 -3.92 7.33 24.13
C GLY A 98 -4.76 6.78 25.28
N TRP A 99 -5.80 6.01 24.96
CA TRP A 99 -6.61 5.30 25.95
C TRP A 99 -5.84 4.20 26.68
N LEU A 100 -4.98 3.46 25.97
CA LEU A 100 -4.06 2.51 26.57
C LEU A 100 -3.18 3.20 27.62
N VAL A 101 -2.55 4.32 27.27
CA VAL A 101 -1.71 5.10 28.20
C VAL A 101 -2.54 5.64 29.38
N ALA A 102 -3.69 6.25 29.13
CA ALA A 102 -4.51 6.85 30.19
C ALA A 102 -5.06 5.82 31.19
N LEU A 103 -5.50 4.65 30.70
CA LEU A 103 -6.07 3.60 31.56
C LEU A 103 -4.99 2.75 32.21
N LEU A 104 -4.03 2.25 31.43
CA LEU A 104 -3.05 1.28 31.91
C LEU A 104 -1.82 1.93 32.53
N GLY A 105 -1.45 3.15 32.09
CA GLY A 105 -0.25 3.85 32.56
C GLY A 105 -0.48 4.75 33.78
N PHE A 106 -1.73 5.08 34.09
CA PHE A 106 -2.06 5.92 35.24
C PHE A 106 -3.00 5.24 36.25
N ARG A 107 -3.93 4.37 35.81
CA ARG A 107 -4.87 3.66 36.70
C ARG A 107 -4.51 2.19 36.93
N GLY A 108 -4.03 1.49 35.92
CA GLY A 108 -3.61 0.08 36.03
C GLY A 108 -2.23 -0.04 36.68
N GLY A 109 -2.05 -0.98 37.61
CA GLY A 109 -0.75 -1.27 38.24
C GLY A 109 0.34 -1.79 37.27
N LEU A 110 0.16 -1.66 35.97
CA LEU A 110 1.07 -2.12 34.91
C LEU A 110 2.44 -1.43 34.94
N LEU A 111 2.57 -0.27 35.59
CA LEU A 111 3.89 0.33 35.84
C LEU A 111 4.79 -0.60 36.66
N LEU A 112 4.23 -1.37 37.60
CA LEU A 112 4.98 -2.35 38.40
C LEU A 112 5.39 -3.58 37.58
N LEU A 113 4.60 -3.92 36.56
CA LEU A 113 4.89 -5.03 35.66
C LEU A 113 5.83 -4.61 34.51
N ALA A 114 6.00 -3.31 34.26
CA ALA A 114 6.74 -2.80 33.12
C ALA A 114 8.18 -3.37 33.01
N PRO A 115 8.99 -3.46 34.08
CA PRO A 115 10.32 -4.09 34.02
C PRO A 115 10.25 -5.59 33.68
N VAL A 116 9.24 -6.30 34.17
CA VAL A 116 9.03 -7.73 33.88
C VAL A 116 8.64 -7.93 32.41
N LEU A 117 7.76 -7.07 31.88
CA LEU A 117 7.40 -7.08 30.46
C LEU A 117 8.62 -6.82 29.56
N VAL A 118 9.51 -5.92 29.97
CA VAL A 118 10.78 -5.68 29.26
C VAL A 118 11.67 -6.91 29.31
N LEU A 119 11.89 -7.49 30.49
CA LEU A 119 12.75 -8.67 30.63
C LEU A 119 12.25 -9.83 29.77
N LEU A 120 10.98 -10.22 29.93
CA LEU A 120 10.40 -11.34 29.20
C LEU A 120 10.33 -11.06 27.69
N GLY A 121 9.94 -9.84 27.32
CA GLY A 121 9.90 -9.41 25.92
C GLY A 121 11.27 -9.42 25.26
N ALA A 122 12.30 -8.92 25.95
CA ALA A 122 13.67 -8.91 25.45
C ALA A 122 14.24 -10.33 25.29
N LEU A 123 14.03 -11.20 26.29
CA LEU A 123 14.44 -12.60 26.20
C LEU A 123 13.74 -13.32 25.04
N ALA A 124 12.43 -13.14 24.88
CA ALA A 124 11.69 -13.69 23.75
C ALA A 124 12.15 -13.10 22.41
N GLY A 125 12.50 -11.82 22.37
CA GLY A 125 13.01 -11.12 21.19
C GLY A 125 14.41 -11.56 20.74
N ILE A 126 15.28 -11.91 21.70
CA ILE A 126 16.67 -12.35 21.48
C ILE A 126 16.73 -13.85 21.15
N TYR A 127 16.08 -14.69 21.96
CA TYR A 127 16.19 -16.15 21.86
C TYR A 127 15.05 -16.79 21.06
N GLY A 128 13.92 -16.10 20.90
CA GLY A 128 12.80 -16.59 20.12
C GLY A 128 13.06 -16.55 18.61
N ARG A 129 12.21 -17.24 17.84
CA ARG A 129 12.24 -17.22 16.37
C ARG A 129 10.86 -16.85 15.81
N GLY A 130 10.84 -16.25 14.62
CA GLY A 130 9.63 -15.91 13.88
C GLY A 130 8.63 -15.09 14.71
N THR A 131 7.44 -15.65 14.93
CA THR A 131 6.34 -14.98 15.66
C THR A 131 6.67 -14.70 17.12
N LEU A 132 7.39 -15.60 17.81
CA LEU A 132 7.74 -15.41 19.22
C LEU A 132 8.68 -14.20 19.39
N ALA A 133 9.70 -14.07 18.54
CA ALA A 133 10.60 -12.92 18.57
C ALA A 133 9.87 -11.60 18.30
N ARG A 134 8.92 -11.60 17.34
CA ARG A 134 8.12 -10.42 17.00
C ARG A 134 7.25 -9.96 18.18
N TRP A 135 6.50 -10.86 18.79
CA TRP A 135 5.70 -10.54 19.97
C TRP A 135 6.56 -10.17 21.18
N GLY A 136 7.72 -10.81 21.35
CA GLY A 136 8.71 -10.45 22.38
C GLY A 136 9.15 -9.00 22.26
N ARG A 137 9.54 -8.55 21.06
CA ARG A 137 9.88 -7.13 20.80
C ARG A 137 8.71 -6.20 21.12
N GLY A 138 7.49 -6.55 20.68
CA GLY A 138 6.29 -5.77 21.00
C GLY A 138 6.02 -5.65 22.51
N LEU A 139 6.16 -6.75 23.25
CA LEU A 139 5.99 -6.80 24.70
C LEU A 139 7.06 -5.97 25.43
N SER A 140 8.30 -6.05 24.96
CA SER A 140 9.38 -5.20 25.49
C SER A 140 9.13 -3.73 25.19
N GLY A 141 8.57 -3.41 24.02
CA GLY A 141 8.15 -2.06 23.65
C GLY A 141 7.09 -1.51 24.60
N LEU A 142 6.07 -2.32 24.91
CA LEU A 142 5.03 -1.97 25.88
C LEU A 142 5.62 -1.69 27.28
N GLY A 143 6.55 -2.52 27.75
CA GLY A 143 7.22 -2.31 29.03
C GLY A 143 8.08 -1.04 29.05
N LEU A 144 8.87 -0.79 28.00
CA LEU A 144 9.68 0.43 27.86
C LEU A 144 8.82 1.69 27.81
N LEU A 145 7.67 1.61 27.13
CA LEU A 145 6.69 2.69 27.05
C LEU A 145 6.21 3.11 28.45
N PHE A 146 5.80 2.14 29.28
CA PHE A 146 5.35 2.44 30.65
C PHE A 146 6.47 2.85 31.60
N MET A 147 7.68 2.30 31.46
CA MET A 147 8.84 2.77 32.23
C MET A 147 9.22 4.21 31.87
N GLY A 148 9.16 4.56 30.59
CA GLY A 148 9.34 5.93 30.12
C GLY A 148 8.32 6.89 30.73
N LEU A 149 7.04 6.48 30.73
CA LEU A 149 5.97 7.23 31.39
C LEU A 149 6.22 7.41 32.90
N ALA A 150 6.68 6.37 33.59
CA ALA A 150 7.01 6.44 35.01
C ALA A 150 8.16 7.43 35.30
N ALA A 151 9.21 7.41 34.47
CA ALA A 151 10.34 8.35 34.56
C ALA A 151 9.91 9.81 34.28
N MET A 152 9.04 10.03 33.30
CA MET A 152 8.48 11.37 33.04
C MET A 152 7.70 11.90 34.26
N ARG A 153 6.90 11.04 34.91
CA ARG A 153 6.12 11.41 36.10
C ARG A 153 6.99 11.72 37.31
N SER A 154 8.10 11.02 37.51
CA SER A 154 9.00 11.26 38.64
C SER A 154 9.88 12.50 38.47
N ALA A 155 10.20 12.87 37.23
CA ALA A 155 11.01 14.05 36.93
C ALA A 155 10.24 15.37 37.06
N LEU A 156 8.94 15.37 36.75
CA LEU A 156 8.16 16.59 36.58
C LEU A 156 8.04 17.45 37.85
N PRO A 157 7.74 16.91 39.05
CA PRO A 157 7.56 17.70 40.28
C PRO A 157 8.63 18.75 40.57
N GLY A 158 9.91 18.51 40.22
CA GLY A 158 10.99 19.46 40.48
C GLY A 158 11.47 20.28 39.28
N LEU A 159 10.72 20.26 38.17
CA LEU A 159 10.90 21.18 37.04
C LEU A 159 9.83 22.29 37.00
N ILE A 160 8.82 22.23 37.89
CA ILE A 160 7.60 23.06 37.83
C ILE A 160 7.72 24.37 38.61
N GLU A 161 8.78 24.58 39.40
CA GLU A 161 8.91 25.82 40.19
C GLU A 161 9.08 27.09 39.32
N ASP A 162 9.58 26.98 38.08
CA ASP A 162 9.88 28.14 37.21
C ASP A 162 9.27 28.11 35.79
N ALA A 163 8.63 27.01 35.37
CA ALA A 163 8.14 26.85 34.00
C ALA A 163 6.69 27.37 33.84
N VAL A 164 6.54 28.66 33.55
CA VAL A 164 5.22 29.28 33.27
C VAL A 164 4.82 29.01 31.82
N LEU A 165 3.95 28.03 31.59
CA LEU A 165 3.25 27.93 30.31
C LEU A 165 2.23 29.07 30.16
N PRO A 166 1.93 29.52 28.93
CA PRO A 166 0.92 30.55 28.69
C PRO A 166 -0.43 30.17 29.29
N GLY A 167 -1.16 31.15 29.82
CA GLY A 167 -2.52 30.94 30.32
C GLY A 167 -3.50 30.65 29.18
N ALA A 168 -4.47 29.76 29.41
CA ALA A 168 -5.51 29.43 28.43
C ALA A 168 -6.70 30.43 28.41
N GLY A 169 -6.61 31.55 29.14
CA GLY A 169 -7.69 32.53 29.24
C GLY A 169 -7.90 33.39 27.99
N GLY A 170 -6.82 33.74 27.28
CA GLY A 170 -6.85 34.59 26.08
C GLY A 170 -6.53 33.84 24.79
N LEU A 171 -6.93 34.39 23.63
CA LEU A 171 -6.68 33.80 22.31
C LEU A 171 -5.17 33.57 22.06
N THR A 172 -4.32 34.53 22.40
CA THR A 172 -2.87 34.45 22.22
C THR A 172 -2.28 33.26 22.95
N GLY A 173 -2.54 33.13 24.26
CA GLY A 173 -2.02 32.00 25.05
C GLY A 173 -2.52 30.64 24.54
N ARG A 174 -3.78 30.56 24.11
CA ARG A 174 -4.35 29.34 23.48
C ARG A 174 -3.63 28.96 22.18
N LEU A 175 -3.29 29.94 21.34
CA LEU A 175 -2.55 29.71 20.10
C LEU A 175 -1.08 29.34 20.38
N GLU A 176 -0.46 29.96 21.38
CA GLU A 176 0.90 29.61 21.83
C GLU A 176 0.96 28.17 22.35
N LEU A 177 0.00 27.76 23.19
CA LEU A 177 -0.11 26.38 23.67
C LEU A 177 -0.29 25.39 22.50
N ALA A 178 -1.13 25.71 21.52
CA ALA A 178 -1.26 24.90 20.31
C ALA A 178 0.06 24.86 19.50
N ALA A 179 0.79 25.96 19.41
CA ALA A 179 2.09 26.01 18.74
C ALA A 179 3.15 25.17 19.48
N ILE A 180 3.16 25.19 20.81
CA ILE A 180 4.05 24.36 21.65
C ILE A 180 3.73 22.88 21.42
N GLY A 181 2.46 22.49 21.43
CA GLY A 181 2.05 21.10 21.16
C GLY A 181 2.42 20.63 19.75
N LEU A 182 2.30 21.52 18.76
CA LEU A 182 2.74 21.26 17.39
C LEU A 182 4.26 21.07 17.35
N GLY A 183 5.02 21.99 17.94
CA GLY A 183 6.49 21.93 17.99
C GLY A 183 7.01 20.68 18.70
N ALA A 184 6.42 20.34 19.84
CA ALA A 184 6.75 19.11 20.57
C ALA A 184 6.47 17.86 19.72
N THR A 185 5.38 17.86 18.94
CA THR A 185 5.08 16.76 18.01
C THR A 185 6.03 16.71 16.83
N LEU A 186 6.49 17.85 16.32
CA LEU A 186 7.54 17.90 15.30
C LEU A 186 8.86 17.30 15.80
N VAL A 187 9.25 17.60 17.03
CA VAL A 187 10.49 17.08 17.63
C VAL A 187 10.35 15.58 17.91
N THR A 188 9.25 15.16 18.53
CA THR A 188 9.02 13.76 18.91
C THR A 188 8.57 12.88 17.74
N GLN A 189 8.15 13.48 16.63
CA GLN A 189 7.50 12.82 15.49
C GLN A 189 6.26 11.97 15.90
N SER A 190 5.70 12.22 17.09
CA SER A 190 4.61 11.42 17.65
C SER A 190 3.69 12.28 18.53
N ALA A 191 2.51 12.60 18.01
CA ALA A 191 1.52 13.32 18.80
C ALA A 191 1.06 12.54 20.03
N ASN A 192 1.07 11.20 19.97
CA ASN A 192 0.74 10.39 21.13
C ASN A 192 1.78 10.55 22.24
N ALA A 193 3.06 10.74 21.92
CA ALA A 193 4.08 11.05 22.91
C ALA A 193 3.88 12.45 23.49
N THR A 194 3.63 13.46 22.65
CA THR A 194 3.33 14.83 23.11
C THR A 194 2.11 14.87 24.04
N ILE A 195 1.03 14.18 23.66
CA ILE A 195 -0.21 14.10 24.44
C ILE A 195 0.00 13.32 25.74
N ALA A 196 0.81 12.26 25.74
CA ALA A 196 1.20 11.58 26.98
C ALA A 196 1.98 12.52 27.92
N GLY A 197 2.87 13.36 27.38
CA GLY A 197 3.50 14.45 28.13
C GLY A 197 2.48 15.41 28.73
N ALA A 198 1.50 15.88 27.95
CA ALA A 198 0.42 16.72 28.45
C ALA A 198 -0.42 16.03 29.54
N MET A 199 -0.67 14.71 29.45
CA MET A 199 -1.30 13.95 30.53
C MET A 199 -0.47 13.95 31.81
N VAL A 200 0.86 13.79 31.71
CA VAL A 200 1.76 13.82 32.87
C VAL A 200 1.71 15.19 33.54
N MET A 201 1.76 16.27 32.75
CA MET A 201 1.68 17.64 33.25
C MET A 201 0.33 17.93 33.93
N LEU A 202 -0.77 17.51 33.30
CA LEU A 202 -2.11 17.67 33.86
C LEU A 202 -2.28 16.86 35.15
N ALA A 203 -1.80 15.62 35.17
CA ALA A 203 -1.87 14.76 36.36
C ALA A 203 -0.98 15.26 37.52
N ALA A 204 0.10 15.97 37.21
CA ALA A 204 0.96 16.62 38.20
C ALA A 204 0.43 17.99 38.66
N GLY A 205 -0.64 18.52 38.03
CA GLY A 205 -1.18 19.85 38.33
C GLY A 205 -0.34 21.01 37.77
N SER A 206 0.64 20.73 36.90
CA SER A 206 1.50 21.75 36.29
C SER A 206 0.77 22.59 35.23
N VAL A 207 -0.29 22.03 34.67
CA VAL A 207 -1.17 22.68 33.70
C VAL A 207 -2.62 22.36 34.05
N ASP A 208 -3.51 23.29 33.74
CA ASP A 208 -4.94 23.05 33.82
C ASP A 208 -5.45 22.23 32.61
N LEU A 209 -6.72 21.81 32.66
CA LEU A 209 -7.33 21.01 31.59
C LEU A 209 -7.37 21.77 30.26
N ALA A 210 -7.59 23.09 30.30
CA ALA A 210 -7.65 23.91 29.10
C ALA A 210 -6.28 24.01 28.43
N GLN A 211 -5.21 24.22 29.20
CA GLN A 211 -3.83 24.25 28.73
C GLN A 211 -3.43 22.92 28.09
N ALA A 212 -3.70 21.81 28.78
CA ALA A 212 -3.45 20.46 28.26
C ALA A 212 -4.23 20.18 26.97
N ALA A 213 -5.47 20.67 26.86
CA ALA A 213 -6.30 20.50 25.69
C ALA A 213 -5.81 21.30 24.46
N HIS A 214 -5.28 22.51 24.65
CA HIS A 214 -4.69 23.29 23.56
C HIS A 214 -3.36 22.69 23.09
N LEU A 215 -2.52 22.21 24.00
CA LEU A 215 -1.33 21.41 23.67
C LEU A 215 -1.71 20.17 22.85
N MET A 216 -2.78 19.47 23.24
CA MET A 216 -3.31 18.31 22.52
C MET A 216 -3.75 18.66 21.10
N LEU A 217 -4.49 19.76 20.88
CA LEU A 217 -4.87 20.18 19.52
C LEU A 217 -3.64 20.52 18.67
N GLY A 218 -2.67 21.21 19.26
CA GLY A 218 -1.36 21.44 18.64
C GLY A 218 -0.67 20.15 18.20
N ALA A 219 -0.67 19.16 19.09
CA ALA A 219 -0.08 17.86 18.80
C ALA A 219 -0.79 17.12 17.66
N GLU A 220 -2.11 17.18 17.62
CA GLU A 220 -2.91 16.63 16.51
C GLU A 220 -2.54 17.30 15.17
N LEU A 221 -2.36 18.62 15.15
CA LEU A 221 -1.89 19.34 13.96
C LEU A 221 -0.50 18.89 13.51
N GLY A 222 0.42 18.69 14.46
CA GLY A 222 1.80 18.26 14.18
C GLY A 222 1.92 16.90 13.50
N LYS A 223 0.92 16.00 13.61
CA LYS A 223 0.93 14.71 12.88
C LYS A 223 0.95 14.85 11.36
N THR A 224 0.57 16.02 10.86
CA THR A 224 0.49 16.29 9.42
C THR A 224 1.84 16.46 8.74
N SER A 225 2.86 16.82 9.51
CA SER A 225 4.13 17.28 8.95
C SER A 225 4.88 16.21 8.14
N PRO A 226 5.00 14.94 8.57
CA PRO A 226 5.66 13.91 7.76
C PRO A 226 4.94 13.66 6.43
N ALA A 227 3.61 13.68 6.43
CA ALA A 227 2.80 13.42 5.25
C ALA A 227 2.84 14.61 4.27
N LEU A 228 2.88 15.85 4.77
CA LEU A 228 3.04 17.04 3.96
C LEU A 228 4.44 17.13 3.34
N ILE A 229 5.50 16.92 4.12
CA ILE A 229 6.89 16.91 3.64
C ILE A 229 7.05 15.83 2.55
N ALA A 230 6.57 14.62 2.80
CA ALA A 230 6.60 13.54 1.82
C ALA A 230 5.74 13.85 0.58
N GLY A 231 4.59 14.52 0.77
CA GLY A 231 3.69 14.90 -0.31
C GLY A 231 4.26 15.98 -1.24
N PHE A 232 4.96 16.98 -0.70
CA PHE A 232 5.61 18.03 -1.49
C PHE A 232 6.83 17.52 -2.27
N ALA A 233 7.55 16.54 -1.73
CA ALA A 233 8.67 15.90 -2.40
C ALA A 233 8.27 14.73 -3.31
N GLY A 234 6.96 14.41 -3.39
CA GLY A 234 6.44 13.18 -3.95
C GLY A 234 5.58 13.35 -5.21
N SER A 235 4.99 12.25 -5.65
CA SER A 235 4.05 12.23 -6.79
C SER A 235 2.76 13.01 -6.48
N ALA A 236 1.98 13.32 -7.52
CA ALA A 236 0.66 13.94 -7.35
C ALA A 236 -0.27 13.18 -6.39
N ARG A 237 -0.07 11.86 -6.25
CA ARG A 237 -0.83 10.98 -5.36
C ARG A 237 -0.32 11.01 -3.93
N MET A 238 1.00 11.06 -3.71
CA MET A 238 1.58 11.38 -2.40
C MET A 238 1.15 12.76 -1.91
N ARG A 239 1.08 13.73 -2.82
CA ARG A 239 0.57 15.07 -2.49
C ARG A 239 -0.90 15.02 -2.08
N ARG A 240 -1.76 14.26 -2.79
CA ARG A 240 -3.16 14.02 -2.36
C ARG A 240 -3.25 13.38 -0.98
N ALA A 241 -2.40 12.40 -0.72
CA ALA A 241 -2.32 11.71 0.56
C ALA A 241 -1.99 12.67 1.72
N GLY A 242 -0.94 13.46 1.53
CA GLY A 242 -0.52 14.50 2.49
C GLY A 242 -1.61 15.55 2.71
N LEU A 243 -2.23 16.04 1.64
CA LEU A 243 -3.32 17.01 1.70
C LEU A 243 -4.57 16.45 2.39
N ALA A 244 -4.92 15.18 2.19
CA ALA A 244 -6.04 14.54 2.87
C ALA A 244 -5.83 14.48 4.38
N HIS A 245 -4.63 14.06 4.80
CA HIS A 245 -4.27 13.99 6.21
C HIS A 245 -4.17 15.38 6.86
N ALA A 246 -3.61 16.36 6.14
CA ALA A 246 -3.54 17.75 6.58
C ALA A 246 -4.92 18.40 6.70
N GLY A 247 -5.78 18.21 5.69
CA GLY A 247 -7.14 18.75 5.68
C GLY A 247 -8.00 18.20 6.83
N TYR A 248 -7.90 16.90 7.13
CA TYR A 248 -8.59 16.32 8.28
C TYR A 248 -8.15 16.96 9.60
N ASN A 249 -6.83 17.03 9.85
CA ASN A 249 -6.31 17.55 11.11
C ASN A 249 -6.52 19.07 11.24
N LEU A 250 -6.53 19.81 10.14
CA LEU A 250 -6.89 21.22 10.15
C LEU A 250 -8.34 21.44 10.59
N VAL A 251 -9.28 20.64 10.06
CA VAL A 251 -10.68 20.68 10.49
C VAL A 251 -10.82 20.23 11.94
N LEU A 252 -10.08 19.20 12.36
CA LEU A 252 -10.04 18.75 13.76
C LEU A 252 -9.62 19.86 14.72
N VAL A 253 -8.54 20.56 14.41
CA VAL A 253 -8.03 21.65 15.25
C VAL A 253 -9.00 22.82 15.24
N THR A 254 -9.56 23.16 14.07
CA THR A 254 -10.52 24.26 13.94
C THR A 254 -11.80 23.99 14.75
N LEU A 255 -12.42 22.82 14.58
CA LEU A 255 -13.60 22.43 15.34
C LEU A 255 -13.28 22.21 16.82
N GLY A 256 -12.11 21.65 17.11
CA GLY A 256 -11.59 21.52 18.48
C GLY A 256 -11.55 22.86 19.19
N PHE A 257 -10.92 23.84 18.56
CA PHE A 257 -10.69 25.17 19.13
C PHE A 257 -11.99 26.00 19.23
N LEU A 258 -12.81 26.00 18.18
CA LEU A 258 -13.99 26.87 18.08
C LEU A 258 -15.26 26.28 18.69
N VAL A 259 -15.37 24.95 18.76
CA VAL A 259 -16.61 24.27 19.16
C VAL A 259 -16.37 23.39 20.38
N VAL A 260 -15.43 22.46 20.31
CA VAL A 260 -15.31 21.41 21.33
C VAL A 260 -14.75 21.94 22.65
N LEU A 261 -13.62 22.63 22.64
CA LEU A 261 -13.01 23.12 23.90
C LEU A 261 -13.91 24.12 24.64
N PRO A 262 -14.53 25.13 23.99
CA PRO A 262 -15.43 26.06 24.68
C PRO A 262 -16.63 25.37 25.35
N LEU A 263 -17.14 24.29 24.76
CA LEU A 263 -18.32 23.58 25.27
C LEU A 263 -17.98 22.46 26.26
N ALA A 264 -16.83 21.81 26.11
CA ALA A 264 -16.53 20.57 26.79
C ALA A 264 -15.50 20.69 27.94
N VAL A 265 -14.68 21.74 27.98
CA VAL A 265 -13.64 21.88 29.03
C VAL A 265 -14.29 22.00 30.42
N ALA A 266 -15.16 22.98 30.64
CA ALA A 266 -15.81 23.19 31.94
C ALA A 266 -16.57 21.95 32.48
N PRO A 267 -17.45 21.28 31.70
CA PRO A 267 -18.15 20.11 32.22
C PRO A 267 -17.20 18.92 32.46
N LEU A 268 -16.17 18.73 31.64
CA LEU A 268 -15.21 17.64 31.85
C LEU A 268 -14.24 17.91 32.99
N GLU A 269 -13.91 19.18 33.25
CA GLU A 269 -13.14 19.61 34.41
C GLU A 269 -13.90 19.31 35.70
N ALA A 270 -15.21 19.58 35.74
CA ALA A 270 -16.07 19.22 36.87
C ALA A 270 -16.12 17.70 37.14
N LEU A 271 -16.01 16.88 36.09
CA LEU A 271 -15.97 15.40 36.20
C LEU A 271 -14.56 14.84 36.47
N MET A 272 -13.52 15.67 36.33
CA MET A 272 -12.13 15.25 36.43
C MET A 272 -11.77 14.60 37.78
N PRO A 273 -12.27 15.03 38.95
CA PRO A 273 -12.01 14.34 40.21
C PRO A 273 -12.45 12.88 40.22
N ALA A 274 -13.56 12.55 39.56
CA ALA A 274 -14.06 11.18 39.47
C ALA A 274 -13.36 10.36 38.37
N LEU A 275 -13.03 10.99 37.24
CA LEU A 275 -12.49 10.33 36.06
C LEU A 275 -10.95 10.23 36.05
N GLY A 276 -10.26 11.12 36.74
CA GLY A 276 -8.82 11.30 36.69
C GLY A 276 -8.37 12.11 35.47
N ALA A 277 -7.41 13.02 35.70
CA ALA A 277 -6.85 13.93 34.69
C ALA A 277 -6.52 13.30 33.31
N PRO A 278 -5.78 12.18 33.21
CA PRO A 278 -5.44 11.57 31.92
C PRO A 278 -6.67 11.09 31.13
N VAL A 279 -7.67 10.56 31.83
CA VAL A 279 -8.92 10.09 31.21
C VAL A 279 -9.75 11.27 30.72
N THR A 280 -9.83 12.34 31.51
CA THR A 280 -10.54 13.57 31.13
C THR A 280 -9.97 14.18 29.85
N LEU A 281 -8.64 14.26 29.73
CA LEU A 281 -7.99 14.72 28.49
C LEU A 281 -8.30 13.80 27.29
N MET A 282 -8.36 12.48 27.49
CA MET A 282 -8.76 11.54 26.44
C MET A 282 -10.22 11.63 26.03
N LEU A 283 -11.12 11.99 26.94
CA LEU A 283 -12.50 12.29 26.58
C LEU A 283 -12.58 13.54 25.69
N LEU A 284 -11.86 14.62 26.03
CA LEU A 284 -11.77 15.82 25.17
C LEU A 284 -11.23 15.48 23.78
N ARG A 285 -10.14 14.71 23.72
CA ARG A 285 -9.55 14.25 22.45
C ARG A 285 -10.54 13.45 21.62
N THR A 286 -11.20 12.49 22.26
CA THR A 286 -12.17 11.60 21.62
C THR A 286 -13.36 12.41 21.08
N LEU A 287 -13.88 13.35 21.87
CA LEU A 287 -14.96 14.24 21.46
C LEU A 287 -14.55 15.09 20.24
N ALA A 288 -13.36 15.70 20.26
CA ALA A 288 -12.84 16.46 19.13
C ALA A 288 -12.80 15.64 17.84
N GLN A 289 -12.30 14.40 17.90
CA GLN A 289 -12.25 13.54 16.72
C GLN A 289 -13.63 13.05 16.27
N ILE A 290 -14.53 12.70 17.20
CA ILE A 290 -15.90 12.29 16.86
C ILE A 290 -16.65 13.43 16.18
N VAL A 291 -16.60 14.65 16.72
CA VAL A 291 -17.22 15.84 16.10
C VAL A 291 -16.67 16.07 14.70
N THR A 292 -15.35 15.95 14.54
CA THR A 292 -14.69 16.10 13.23
C THR A 292 -15.17 15.07 12.22
N VAL A 293 -15.25 13.80 12.61
CA VAL A 293 -15.77 12.73 11.75
C VAL A 293 -17.25 12.93 11.45
N ALA A 294 -18.06 13.32 12.43
CA ALA A 294 -19.49 13.59 12.23
C ALA A 294 -19.72 14.70 11.18
N VAL A 295 -18.86 15.74 11.15
CA VAL A 295 -18.91 16.81 10.15
C VAL A 295 -18.34 16.38 8.80
N LEU A 296 -17.19 15.71 8.77
CA LEU A 296 -16.49 15.40 7.52
C LEU A 296 -17.03 14.16 6.79
N LEU A 297 -17.54 13.16 7.51
CA LEU A 297 -18.04 11.93 6.90
C LEU A 297 -19.20 12.16 5.90
N PRO A 298 -20.24 12.98 6.17
CA PRO A 298 -21.26 13.29 5.18
C PRO A 298 -20.70 14.08 3.99
N LEU A 299 -19.64 14.87 4.21
CA LEU A 299 -18.96 15.70 3.21
C LEU A 299 -17.77 15.00 2.52
N SER A 300 -17.54 13.72 2.80
CA SER A 300 -16.34 12.98 2.36
C SER A 300 -16.12 13.02 0.84
N ASP A 301 -17.18 12.92 0.04
CA ASP A 301 -17.08 13.00 -1.43
C ASP A 301 -16.67 14.40 -1.90
N ARG A 302 -17.21 15.46 -1.27
CA ARG A 302 -16.84 16.85 -1.58
C ARG A 302 -15.40 17.14 -1.17
N PHE A 303 -15.01 16.63 0.00
CA PHE A 303 -13.63 16.70 0.47
C PHE A 303 -12.69 15.98 -0.51
N ALA A 304 -13.03 14.77 -0.95
CA ALA A 304 -12.25 14.03 -1.94
C ALA A 304 -12.15 14.81 -3.27
N ALA A 305 -13.25 15.37 -3.77
CA ALA A 305 -13.27 16.15 -5.01
C ALA A 305 -12.39 17.40 -4.92
N LEU A 306 -12.42 18.12 -3.79
CA LEU A 306 -11.53 19.26 -3.54
C LEU A 306 -10.06 18.86 -3.62
N LEU A 307 -9.68 17.75 -2.98
CA LEU A 307 -8.30 17.26 -2.98
C LEU A 307 -7.82 16.81 -4.38
N VAL A 308 -8.71 16.19 -5.16
CA VAL A 308 -8.41 15.83 -6.56
C VAL A 308 -8.18 17.08 -7.41
N ARG A 309 -8.96 18.15 -7.19
CA ARG A 309 -8.80 19.44 -7.87
C ARG A 309 -7.50 20.16 -7.48
N LEU A 310 -7.10 20.09 -6.21
CA LEU A 310 -5.85 20.69 -5.73
C LEU A 310 -4.60 19.95 -6.22
N SER A 311 -4.70 18.65 -6.48
CA SER A 311 -3.59 17.84 -6.98
C SER A 311 -4.07 16.87 -8.06
N PRO A 312 -4.21 17.30 -9.33
CA PRO A 312 -4.48 16.38 -10.43
C PRO A 312 -3.30 15.40 -10.60
N ALA A 313 -3.61 14.14 -10.87
CA ALA A 313 -2.63 13.06 -11.04
C ALA A 313 -2.62 12.63 -12.50
N PRO A 314 -1.46 12.20 -13.05
CA PRO A 314 -1.36 11.75 -14.43
C PRO A 314 -2.31 10.59 -14.72
N ALA A 315 -2.86 10.56 -15.94
CA ALA A 315 -3.59 9.42 -16.49
C ALA A 315 -2.64 8.63 -17.41
N GLY A 316 -2.69 7.30 -17.37
CA GLY A 316 -1.74 6.45 -18.11
C GLY A 316 -1.79 4.97 -17.66
N LEU A 317 -1.16 4.08 -18.44
CA LEU A 317 -1.03 2.66 -18.09
C LEU A 317 -0.09 2.43 -16.90
N ASP A 318 0.96 3.26 -16.84
CA ASP A 318 1.96 3.36 -15.77
C ASP A 318 1.43 4.09 -14.55
N ALA A 319 0.28 4.77 -14.64
CA ALA A 319 -0.20 5.64 -13.59
C ALA A 319 -0.19 4.95 -12.23
N ALA A 320 -0.46 3.64 -12.16
CA ALA A 320 -0.44 2.88 -10.91
C ALA A 320 0.92 2.79 -10.19
N LEU A 321 2.03 2.95 -10.90
CA LEU A 321 3.42 2.85 -10.44
C LEU A 321 3.88 4.13 -9.74
N ASP A 322 3.25 4.47 -8.62
CA ASP A 322 3.64 5.64 -7.83
C ASP A 322 4.99 5.39 -7.11
N PRO A 323 6.02 6.24 -7.30
CA PRO A 323 7.32 6.10 -6.64
C PRO A 323 7.24 5.99 -5.11
N ALA A 324 6.17 6.49 -4.48
CA ALA A 324 5.90 6.33 -3.05
C ALA A 324 5.86 4.87 -2.59
N LEU A 325 5.33 4.01 -3.46
CA LEU A 325 5.04 2.61 -3.17
C LEU A 325 6.31 1.77 -3.09
N VAL A 326 7.46 2.32 -3.51
CA VAL A 326 8.76 1.67 -3.34
C VAL A 326 9.07 1.41 -1.86
N ARG A 327 8.54 2.24 -0.94
CA ARG A 327 8.73 2.08 0.51
C ARG A 327 7.87 0.98 1.14
N ASP A 328 6.87 0.49 0.41
CA ASP A 328 5.97 -0.56 0.84
C ASP A 328 5.87 -1.63 -0.26
N ALA A 329 6.73 -2.64 -0.19
CA ALA A 329 6.82 -3.65 -1.23
C ALA A 329 5.51 -4.44 -1.44
N GLU A 330 4.65 -4.54 -0.42
CA GLU A 330 3.34 -5.20 -0.57
C GLU A 330 2.44 -4.35 -1.47
N ALA A 331 2.30 -3.05 -1.20
CA ALA A 331 1.55 -2.14 -2.06
C ALA A 331 2.18 -2.01 -3.45
N GLY A 332 3.51 -1.89 -3.52
CA GLY A 332 4.25 -1.71 -4.75
C GLY A 332 4.12 -2.92 -5.69
N THR A 333 4.26 -4.14 -5.19
CA THR A 333 4.09 -5.34 -6.01
C THR A 333 2.64 -5.50 -6.50
N ARG A 334 1.63 -5.12 -5.71
CA ARG A 334 0.23 -5.11 -6.18
C ARG A 334 0.00 -4.06 -7.28
N ALA A 335 0.56 -2.86 -7.14
CA ALA A 335 0.50 -1.85 -8.20
C ALA A 335 1.18 -2.31 -9.49
N ALA A 336 2.35 -2.93 -9.38
CA ALA A 336 3.08 -3.50 -10.49
C ALA A 336 2.31 -4.64 -11.18
N HIS A 337 1.62 -5.49 -10.42
CA HIS A 337 0.72 -6.51 -10.97
C HIS A 337 -0.40 -5.87 -11.82
N VAL A 338 -1.06 -4.84 -11.30
CA VAL A 338 -2.13 -4.13 -12.03
C VAL A 338 -1.60 -3.52 -13.33
N THR A 339 -0.45 -2.85 -13.29
CA THR A 339 0.17 -2.31 -14.51
C THR A 339 0.55 -3.40 -15.50
N ALA A 340 1.15 -4.50 -15.04
CA ALA A 340 1.50 -5.64 -15.89
C ALA A 340 0.26 -6.27 -16.54
N ARG A 341 -0.87 -6.38 -15.82
CA ARG A 341 -2.15 -6.83 -16.39
C ARG A 341 -2.67 -5.88 -17.45
N ARG A 342 -2.63 -4.56 -17.23
CA ARG A 342 -3.04 -3.56 -18.22
C ARG A 342 -2.18 -3.59 -19.48
N LEU A 343 -0.85 -3.68 -19.33
CA LEU A 343 0.09 -3.85 -20.45
C LEU A 343 -0.20 -5.12 -21.23
N SER A 344 -0.43 -6.25 -20.54
CA SER A 344 -0.81 -7.50 -21.19
C SER A 344 -2.12 -7.36 -21.98
N ALA A 345 -3.10 -6.62 -21.45
CA ALA A 345 -4.39 -6.40 -22.11
C ALA A 345 -4.23 -5.66 -23.44
N GLU A 346 -3.36 -4.65 -23.48
CA GLU A 346 -3.08 -3.87 -24.68
C GLU A 346 -2.37 -4.71 -25.74
N MET A 347 -1.32 -5.44 -25.35
CA MET A 347 -0.59 -6.32 -26.27
C MET A 347 -1.47 -7.46 -26.80
N PHE A 348 -2.25 -8.11 -25.92
CA PHE A 348 -3.17 -9.18 -26.30
C PHE A 348 -4.31 -8.67 -27.18
N GLY A 349 -4.88 -7.50 -26.86
CA GLY A 349 -5.93 -6.86 -27.65
C GLY A 349 -5.46 -6.50 -29.06
N ALA A 350 -4.27 -5.91 -29.18
CA ALA A 350 -3.69 -5.56 -30.48
C ALA A 350 -3.37 -6.80 -31.32
N LEU A 351 -2.80 -7.85 -30.72
CA LEU A 351 -2.59 -9.13 -31.41
C LEU A 351 -3.91 -9.80 -31.80
N ALA A 352 -4.92 -9.77 -30.94
CA ALA A 352 -6.24 -10.34 -31.24
C ALA A 352 -6.89 -9.64 -32.43
N ALA A 353 -6.85 -8.30 -32.48
CA ALA A 353 -7.36 -7.50 -33.60
C ALA A 353 -6.62 -7.82 -34.91
N ALA A 354 -5.30 -7.95 -34.86
CA ALA A 354 -4.49 -8.31 -36.02
C ALA A 354 -4.76 -9.75 -36.51
N LEU A 355 -5.06 -10.68 -35.60
CA LEU A 355 -5.32 -12.09 -35.91
C LEU A 355 -6.80 -12.39 -36.22
N ALA A 356 -7.71 -11.44 -36.04
CA ALA A 356 -9.13 -11.59 -36.27
C ALA A 356 -9.48 -11.97 -37.73
N PRO A 357 -10.71 -12.48 -37.99
CA PRO A 357 -11.15 -12.81 -39.35
C PRO A 357 -10.98 -11.65 -40.33
N ARG A 358 -11.32 -10.43 -39.89
CA ARG A 358 -11.00 -9.16 -40.53
C ARG A 358 -9.88 -8.50 -39.74
N PRO A 359 -8.65 -8.43 -40.27
CA PRO A 359 -7.52 -7.88 -39.51
C PRO A 359 -7.67 -6.38 -39.33
N ASP A 360 -7.27 -5.93 -38.15
CA ASP A 360 -6.91 -4.55 -37.92
C ASP A 360 -5.46 -4.48 -37.41
N MET A 361 -4.57 -3.93 -38.23
CA MET A 361 -3.15 -3.76 -37.89
C MET A 361 -2.90 -2.42 -37.18
N THR A 362 -3.84 -1.49 -37.23
CA THR A 362 -3.72 -0.13 -36.67
C THR A 362 -3.42 -0.19 -35.16
N ALA A 363 -4.03 -1.16 -34.47
CA ALA A 363 -3.80 -1.39 -33.05
C ALA A 363 -2.37 -1.83 -32.72
N LEU A 364 -1.67 -2.52 -33.64
CA LEU A 364 -0.26 -2.88 -33.50
C LEU A 364 0.67 -1.74 -33.91
N GLU A 365 0.29 -0.97 -34.94
CA GLU A 365 1.06 0.17 -35.45
C GLU A 365 1.14 1.30 -34.41
N THR A 366 0.05 1.54 -33.68
CA THR A 366 -0.05 2.56 -32.60
C THR A 366 0.33 2.02 -31.21
N LEU A 367 0.67 0.72 -31.11
CA LEU A 367 1.03 0.11 -29.84
C LEU A 367 2.28 0.74 -29.18
N PRO A 368 3.35 1.09 -29.91
CA PRO A 368 4.55 1.66 -29.32
C PRO A 368 4.30 2.94 -28.52
N ASP A 369 3.48 3.85 -29.05
CA ASP A 369 3.10 5.12 -28.42
C ASP A 369 2.47 4.94 -27.03
N ARG A 370 1.91 3.75 -26.78
CA ARG A 370 1.18 3.43 -25.55
C ARG A 370 1.97 2.53 -24.60
N ILE A 371 2.99 1.82 -25.08
CA ILE A 371 3.63 0.71 -24.36
C ILE A 371 5.10 0.97 -24.02
N ASP A 372 5.86 1.68 -24.87
CA ASP A 372 7.32 1.82 -24.68
C ASP A 372 7.66 2.37 -23.28
N GLU A 373 7.16 3.55 -22.93
CA GLU A 373 7.44 4.19 -21.63
C GLU A 373 6.84 3.41 -20.44
N PRO A 374 5.56 2.98 -20.45
CA PRO A 374 5.00 2.21 -19.33
C PRO A 374 5.66 0.86 -19.06
N LEU A 375 6.15 0.17 -20.11
CA LEU A 375 6.86 -1.10 -19.96
C LEU A 375 8.23 -0.89 -19.32
N GLU A 376 8.96 0.15 -19.73
CA GLU A 376 10.24 0.53 -19.13
C GLU A 376 10.08 1.00 -17.67
N GLU A 377 9.04 1.80 -17.38
CA GLU A 377 8.72 2.24 -16.02
C GLU A 377 8.41 1.04 -15.11
N LEU A 378 7.66 0.04 -15.59
CA LEU A 378 7.42 -1.19 -14.82
C LEU A 378 8.73 -1.88 -14.46
N GLY A 379 9.68 -2.00 -15.40
CA GLY A 379 11.01 -2.54 -15.15
C GLY A 379 11.80 -1.77 -14.10
N ARG A 380 11.88 -0.44 -14.26
CA ARG A 380 12.57 0.44 -13.31
C ARG A 380 11.93 0.40 -11.92
N PHE A 381 10.61 0.33 -11.85
CA PHE A 381 9.86 0.26 -10.60
C PHE A 381 10.10 -1.06 -9.86
N LEU A 382 10.01 -2.21 -10.54
CA LEU A 382 10.28 -3.53 -9.94
C LEU A 382 11.70 -3.62 -9.36
N GLN A 383 12.70 -3.05 -10.05
CA GLN A 383 14.09 -3.02 -9.60
C GLN A 383 14.32 -2.19 -8.34
N ARG A 384 13.41 -1.27 -7.99
CA ARG A 384 13.51 -0.43 -6.79
C ARG A 384 12.83 -1.07 -5.57
N LEU A 385 11.91 -2.00 -5.77
CA LEU A 385 11.20 -2.67 -4.67
C LEU A 385 12.16 -3.54 -3.84
N ARG A 386 12.05 -3.43 -2.52
CA ARG A 386 12.83 -4.21 -1.55
C ARG A 386 11.88 -4.82 -0.52
N PRO A 387 11.34 -6.03 -0.77
CA PRO A 387 10.57 -6.76 0.22
C PRO A 387 11.41 -6.98 1.48
N ARG A 388 10.80 -6.76 2.65
CA ARG A 388 11.43 -7.04 3.94
C ARG A 388 11.30 -8.52 4.31
N GLU A 389 12.09 -9.00 5.26
CA GLU A 389 12.03 -10.40 5.73
C GLU A 389 10.64 -10.80 6.25
N ASP A 390 9.87 -9.84 6.77
CA ASP A 390 8.50 -10.04 7.25
C ASP A 390 7.43 -10.00 6.14
N GLN A 391 7.84 -9.89 4.87
CA GLN A 391 6.96 -9.79 3.69
C GLN A 391 7.21 -10.91 2.66
N PRO A 392 7.05 -12.20 3.01
CA PRO A 392 7.34 -13.31 2.10
C PRO A 392 6.42 -13.33 0.87
N GLU A 393 5.16 -12.91 1.01
CA GLU A 393 4.20 -12.82 -0.11
C GLU A 393 4.61 -11.74 -1.12
N ALA A 394 5.03 -10.56 -0.66
CA ALA A 394 5.57 -9.52 -1.53
C ALA A 394 6.82 -10.00 -2.28
N ALA A 395 7.71 -10.76 -1.61
CA ALA A 395 8.90 -11.32 -2.23
C ALA A 395 8.58 -12.32 -3.34
N GLN A 396 7.65 -13.25 -3.08
CA GLN A 396 7.17 -14.21 -4.10
C GLN A 396 6.50 -13.49 -5.27
N ARG A 397 5.66 -12.49 -4.98
CA ARG A 397 4.99 -11.67 -5.99
C ARG A 397 5.99 -10.93 -6.87
N LEU A 398 7.04 -10.36 -6.26
CA LEU A 398 8.10 -9.66 -6.98
C LEU A 398 8.84 -10.58 -7.96
N VAL A 399 9.18 -11.81 -7.55
CA VAL A 399 9.80 -12.81 -8.43
C VAL A 399 8.90 -13.16 -9.62
N ALA A 400 7.61 -13.43 -9.36
CA ALA A 400 6.64 -13.70 -10.41
C ALA A 400 6.50 -12.51 -11.38
N LEU A 401 6.53 -11.27 -10.88
CA LEU A 401 6.45 -10.07 -11.72
C LEU A 401 7.69 -9.86 -12.58
N PHE A 402 8.90 -10.20 -12.11
CA PHE A 402 10.09 -10.19 -12.97
C PHE A 402 9.99 -11.19 -14.13
N HIS A 403 9.45 -12.39 -13.88
CA HIS A 403 9.19 -13.35 -14.96
C HIS A 403 8.09 -12.88 -15.92
N ALA A 404 7.03 -12.25 -15.41
CA ALA A 404 5.99 -11.66 -16.24
C ALA A 404 6.55 -10.53 -17.12
N LEU A 405 7.41 -9.65 -16.57
CA LEU A 405 8.07 -8.57 -17.29
C LEU A 405 8.93 -9.09 -18.44
N ASP A 406 9.80 -10.08 -18.22
CA ASP A 406 10.61 -10.68 -19.29
C ASP A 406 9.74 -11.15 -20.45
N HIS A 407 8.62 -11.80 -20.14
CA HIS A 407 7.73 -12.30 -21.19
C HIS A 407 6.90 -11.21 -21.85
N LEU A 408 6.51 -10.15 -21.13
CA LEU A 408 5.90 -8.94 -21.71
C LEU A 408 6.84 -8.28 -22.71
N GLU A 409 8.12 -8.07 -22.37
CA GLU A 409 9.12 -7.52 -23.29
C GLU A 409 9.31 -8.38 -24.53
N ARG A 410 9.38 -9.71 -24.35
CA ARG A 410 9.50 -10.66 -25.47
C ARG A 410 8.25 -10.71 -26.34
N LEU A 411 7.05 -10.56 -25.76
CA LEU A 411 5.81 -10.47 -26.51
C LEU A 411 5.72 -9.16 -27.27
N TYR A 412 6.11 -8.05 -26.64
CA TYR A 412 6.12 -6.73 -27.26
C TYR A 412 7.01 -6.69 -28.51
N LYS A 413 8.21 -7.27 -28.43
CA LYS A 413 9.10 -7.48 -29.60
C LYS A 413 8.41 -8.22 -30.75
N ARG A 414 7.43 -9.08 -30.47
CA ARG A 414 6.65 -9.83 -31.48
C ARG A 414 5.49 -9.02 -32.04
N CYS A 415 4.83 -8.21 -31.21
CA CYS A 415 3.80 -7.27 -31.66
C CYS A 415 4.35 -6.33 -32.74
N ARG A 416 5.64 -5.94 -32.63
CA ARG A 416 6.33 -5.08 -33.61
C ARG A 416 6.73 -5.80 -34.92
N GLN A 417 6.55 -7.12 -35.03
CA GLN A 417 6.87 -7.86 -36.25
C GLN A 417 5.70 -7.88 -37.25
N ILE A 418 5.14 -6.71 -37.56
CA ILE A 418 3.89 -6.56 -38.33
C ILE A 418 3.95 -7.30 -39.67
N GLU A 419 5.06 -7.19 -40.41
CA GLU A 419 5.25 -7.92 -41.68
C GLU A 419 5.22 -9.43 -41.52
N ARG A 420 5.81 -9.97 -40.44
CA ARG A 420 5.72 -11.42 -40.16
C ARG A 420 4.28 -11.84 -39.86
N ILE A 421 3.50 -10.99 -39.21
CA ILE A 421 2.09 -11.25 -38.92
C ILE A 421 1.27 -11.25 -40.22
N ARG A 422 1.49 -10.25 -41.09
CA ARG A 422 0.88 -10.19 -42.43
C ARG A 422 1.18 -11.45 -43.23
N ASN A 423 2.45 -11.84 -43.31
CA ASN A 423 2.90 -13.04 -44.03
C ASN A 423 2.31 -14.33 -43.44
N ALA A 424 2.30 -14.48 -42.12
CA ALA A 424 1.73 -15.66 -41.46
C ALA A 424 0.23 -15.80 -41.73
N ARG A 425 -0.52 -14.68 -41.82
CA ARG A 425 -1.95 -14.68 -42.12
C ARG A 425 -2.27 -14.95 -43.58
N ALA A 426 -1.35 -14.66 -44.49
CA ALA A 426 -1.49 -14.97 -45.91
C ALA A 426 -1.44 -16.47 -46.20
N LEU A 427 -0.93 -17.29 -45.26
CA LEU A 427 -0.83 -18.75 -45.39
C LEU A 427 -2.13 -19.44 -44.97
N PRO A 428 -2.88 -20.07 -45.91
CA PRO A 428 -4.14 -20.74 -45.60
C PRO A 428 -3.98 -21.88 -44.58
N GLU A 429 -2.85 -22.58 -44.61
CA GLU A 429 -2.56 -23.78 -43.82
C GLU A 429 -2.45 -23.49 -42.32
N PHE A 430 -2.17 -22.23 -41.96
CA PHE A 430 -1.97 -21.77 -40.57
C PHE A 430 -3.06 -20.82 -40.08
N ARG A 431 -3.99 -20.42 -40.95
CA ARG A 431 -5.04 -19.45 -40.66
C ARG A 431 -5.93 -19.88 -39.49
N ARG A 432 -6.28 -21.17 -39.38
CA ARG A 432 -7.16 -21.68 -38.32
C ARG A 432 -6.52 -21.55 -36.94
N GLU A 433 -5.24 -21.88 -36.83
CA GLU A 433 -4.46 -21.76 -35.60
C GLU A 433 -4.29 -20.30 -35.18
N LEU A 434 -4.02 -19.40 -36.13
CA LEU A 434 -3.93 -17.97 -35.87
C LEU A 434 -5.25 -17.38 -35.36
N LEU A 435 -6.37 -17.78 -35.96
CA LEU A 435 -7.71 -17.37 -35.48
C LEU A 435 -8.00 -17.91 -34.07
N ALA A 436 -7.64 -19.17 -33.80
CA ALA A 436 -7.79 -19.75 -32.47
C ALA A 436 -6.94 -19.00 -31.42
N LEU A 437 -5.70 -18.64 -31.77
CA LEU A 437 -4.84 -17.82 -30.93
C LEU A 437 -5.45 -16.44 -30.70
N GLY A 438 -5.87 -15.75 -31.77
CA GLY A 438 -6.51 -14.44 -31.70
C GLY A 438 -7.72 -14.42 -30.76
N ASN A 439 -8.60 -15.42 -30.85
CA ASN A 439 -9.77 -15.54 -29.98
C ASN A 439 -9.39 -15.71 -28.49
N VAL A 440 -8.40 -16.54 -28.18
CA VAL A 440 -7.96 -16.72 -26.78
C VAL A 440 -7.28 -15.45 -26.26
N LEU A 441 -6.54 -14.72 -27.11
CA LEU A 441 -5.94 -13.44 -26.73
C LEU A 441 -6.99 -12.35 -26.52
N ALA A 442 -8.07 -12.35 -27.30
CA ALA A 442 -9.21 -11.44 -27.05
C ALA A 442 -9.82 -11.69 -25.67
N ASP A 443 -10.11 -12.96 -25.34
CA ASP A 443 -10.66 -13.34 -24.03
C ASP A 443 -9.72 -12.98 -22.88
N ALA A 444 -8.40 -13.13 -23.09
CA ALA A 444 -7.38 -12.76 -22.11
C ALA A 444 -7.25 -11.24 -21.94
N ALA A 445 -7.42 -10.46 -23.02
CA ALA A 445 -7.42 -9.00 -22.98
C ALA A 445 -8.67 -8.44 -22.29
N GLU A 446 -9.82 -9.07 -22.48
CA GLU A 446 -11.05 -8.69 -21.78
C GLU A 446 -10.96 -9.00 -20.28
N ASP A 447 -10.47 -10.20 -19.94
CA ASP A 447 -10.18 -10.63 -18.56
C ASP A 447 -9.19 -9.68 -17.85
N ALA A 448 -8.04 -9.47 -18.48
CA ALA A 448 -7.31 -8.20 -18.60
C ALA A 448 -7.91 -6.98 -17.90
N ARG A 449 -8.86 -6.39 -18.63
CA ARG A 449 -9.48 -5.10 -18.38
C ARG A 449 -10.56 -5.18 -17.32
N ALA A 450 -11.28 -6.30 -17.25
CA ALA A 450 -12.40 -6.49 -16.33
C ALA A 450 -11.92 -6.65 -14.87
N ALA A 451 -10.83 -7.39 -14.65
CA ALA A 451 -10.28 -7.64 -13.32
C ALA A 451 -8.74 -7.42 -13.31
N PRO A 452 -8.28 -6.15 -13.39
CA PRO A 452 -6.85 -5.84 -13.46
C PRO A 452 -6.11 -6.08 -12.13
N ALA A 453 -6.86 -6.11 -11.01
CA ALA A 453 -6.37 -6.41 -9.67
C ALA A 453 -6.21 -7.91 -9.38
N GLY A 454 -7.00 -8.73 -10.07
CA GLY A 454 -7.13 -10.15 -9.80
C GLY A 454 -6.28 -11.01 -10.71
N GLY A 455 -6.15 -12.28 -10.34
CA GLY A 455 -5.51 -13.28 -11.19
C GLY A 455 -6.33 -13.55 -12.46
N PRO A 456 -5.67 -13.94 -13.56
CA PRO A 456 -6.37 -14.38 -14.76
C PRO A 456 -7.24 -15.61 -14.52
N ARG A 457 -8.37 -15.73 -15.25
CA ARG A 457 -9.20 -16.94 -15.20
C ARG A 457 -8.39 -18.21 -15.51
N PRO A 458 -8.47 -19.27 -14.68
CA PRO A 458 -7.70 -20.51 -14.89
C PRO A 458 -7.94 -21.17 -16.27
N ALA A 459 -9.14 -21.03 -16.83
CA ALA A 459 -9.47 -21.54 -18.15
C ALA A 459 -8.60 -20.94 -19.29
N LEU A 460 -8.10 -19.72 -19.11
CA LEU A 460 -7.20 -19.08 -20.10
C LEU A 460 -5.86 -19.79 -20.18
N LEU A 461 -5.30 -20.23 -19.04
CA LEU A 461 -4.05 -20.99 -18.99
C LEU A 461 -4.18 -22.28 -19.80
N ILE A 462 -5.22 -23.07 -19.51
CA ILE A 462 -5.47 -24.36 -20.19
C ILE A 462 -5.64 -24.16 -21.70
N ARG A 463 -6.34 -23.11 -22.12
CA ARG A 463 -6.56 -22.82 -23.55
C ARG A 463 -5.27 -22.39 -24.25
N LEU A 464 -4.49 -21.50 -23.65
CA LEU A 464 -3.21 -21.04 -24.20
C LEU A 464 -2.17 -22.17 -24.24
N GLU A 465 -2.13 -23.02 -23.22
CA GLU A 465 -1.26 -24.20 -23.18
C GLU A 465 -1.59 -25.16 -24.32
N ARG A 466 -2.87 -25.47 -24.52
CA ARG A 466 -3.33 -26.35 -25.60
C ARG A 466 -2.94 -25.80 -26.99
N ILE A 467 -3.07 -24.50 -27.21
CA ILE A 467 -2.63 -23.86 -28.46
C ILE A 467 -1.11 -23.96 -28.61
N THR A 468 -0.36 -23.71 -27.54
CA THR A 468 1.11 -23.79 -27.53
C THR A 468 1.59 -25.21 -27.88
N ARG A 469 1.06 -26.25 -27.23
CA ARG A 469 1.41 -27.66 -27.50
C ARG A 469 1.10 -28.04 -28.95
N ARG A 470 -0.08 -27.65 -29.47
CA ARG A 470 -0.47 -27.92 -30.87
C ARG A 470 0.46 -27.24 -31.87
N ALA A 471 0.79 -25.97 -31.64
CA ALA A 471 1.66 -25.20 -32.52
C ALA A 471 3.10 -25.75 -32.53
N ARG A 472 3.65 -26.16 -31.37
CA ARG A 472 4.96 -26.79 -31.26
C ARG A 472 5.03 -28.12 -32.01
N ARG A 473 4.05 -29.02 -31.80
CA ARG A 473 3.99 -30.32 -32.50
C ARG A 473 3.94 -30.13 -34.02
N ARG A 474 3.17 -29.16 -34.50
CA ARG A 474 3.09 -28.85 -35.94
C ARG A 474 4.39 -28.26 -36.48
N ALA A 475 5.06 -27.40 -35.71
CA ALA A 475 6.36 -26.85 -36.07
C ALA A 475 7.44 -27.94 -36.23
N SER A 476 7.45 -28.94 -35.34
CA SER A 476 8.40 -30.05 -35.42
C SER A 476 8.19 -30.86 -36.71
N ARG A 477 6.96 -31.28 -36.98
CA ARG A 477 6.64 -32.08 -38.19
C ARG A 477 7.06 -31.38 -39.48
N LEU A 478 6.77 -30.08 -39.60
CA LEU A 478 7.15 -29.31 -40.78
C LEU A 478 8.65 -29.09 -40.92
N ARG A 479 9.39 -29.01 -39.81
CA ARG A 479 10.86 -29.00 -39.85
C ARG A 479 11.38 -30.31 -40.45
N ASP A 480 10.80 -31.43 -40.05
CA ASP A 480 11.22 -32.75 -40.54
C ASP A 480 10.90 -32.90 -42.05
N GLU A 481 9.75 -32.37 -42.51
CA GLU A 481 9.40 -32.29 -43.94
C GLU A 481 10.34 -31.37 -44.75
N VAL A 482 10.74 -30.23 -44.19
CA VAL A 482 11.73 -29.33 -44.82
C VAL A 482 13.07 -30.05 -45.00
N LEU A 483 13.55 -30.74 -43.97
CA LEU A 483 14.80 -31.50 -44.02
C LEU A 483 14.73 -32.64 -45.05
N ALA A 484 13.61 -33.35 -45.13
CA ALA A 484 13.40 -34.40 -46.12
C ALA A 484 13.39 -33.87 -47.57
N SER A 485 12.91 -32.64 -47.78
CA SER A 485 12.89 -31.99 -49.11
C SER A 485 14.21 -31.33 -49.52
N ALA A 486 15.22 -31.28 -48.64
CA ALA A 486 16.51 -30.65 -48.92
C ALA A 486 17.31 -31.35 -50.04
N GLY A 487 17.08 -32.64 -50.27
CA GLY A 487 17.73 -33.43 -51.31
C GLY A 487 17.10 -33.34 -52.71
N ALA A 488 15.95 -32.66 -52.87
CA ALA A 488 15.25 -32.57 -54.15
C ALA A 488 15.75 -31.38 -55.00
N ALA A 489 15.94 -31.61 -56.31
CA ALA A 489 16.42 -30.61 -57.27
C ALA A 489 15.34 -30.18 -58.29
N GLY A 490 15.42 -28.94 -58.78
CA GLY A 490 14.53 -28.37 -59.79
C GLY A 490 13.66 -27.21 -59.28
N ALA A 491 13.11 -26.41 -60.21
CA ALA A 491 12.35 -25.19 -59.90
C ALA A 491 11.13 -25.45 -58.98
N GLN A 492 10.49 -26.60 -59.12
CA GLN A 492 9.35 -27.01 -58.31
C GLN A 492 9.74 -27.38 -56.86
N ALA A 493 10.93 -27.95 -56.69
CA ALA A 493 11.49 -28.23 -55.36
C ALA A 493 11.88 -26.93 -54.63
N GLU A 494 12.39 -25.94 -55.36
CA GLU A 494 12.73 -24.61 -54.79
C GLU A 494 11.48 -23.85 -54.34
N LEU A 495 10.42 -23.87 -55.14
CA LEU A 495 9.14 -23.26 -54.79
C LEU A 495 8.49 -23.94 -53.57
N LEU A 496 8.59 -25.26 -53.48
CA LEU A 496 8.12 -26.02 -52.32
C LEU A 496 8.93 -25.66 -51.07
N ARG A 497 10.26 -25.60 -51.18
CA ARG A 497 11.17 -25.30 -50.05
C ARG A 497 10.93 -23.89 -49.51
N SER A 498 10.83 -22.89 -50.39
CA SER A 498 10.52 -21.51 -49.99
C SER A 498 9.16 -21.39 -49.29
N ARG A 499 8.13 -22.09 -49.77
CA ARG A 499 6.81 -22.13 -49.12
C ARG A 499 6.86 -22.83 -47.75
N LEU A 500 7.58 -23.95 -47.63
CA LEU A 500 7.73 -24.66 -46.37
C LEU A 500 8.54 -23.86 -45.33
N LEU A 501 9.56 -23.12 -45.76
CA LEU A 501 10.31 -22.19 -44.90
C LEU A 501 9.40 -21.07 -44.36
N ALA A 502 8.62 -20.43 -45.23
CA ALA A 502 7.66 -19.40 -44.82
C ALA A 502 6.62 -19.93 -43.82
N LEU A 503 6.11 -21.14 -44.05
CA LEU A 503 5.17 -21.81 -43.15
C LEU A 503 5.82 -22.17 -41.80
N THR A 504 7.04 -22.68 -41.83
CA THR A 504 7.81 -23.01 -40.61
C THR A 504 8.06 -21.75 -39.78
N ASP A 505 8.44 -20.64 -40.40
CA ASP A 505 8.65 -19.37 -39.73
C ASP A 505 7.35 -18.79 -39.15
N ALA A 506 6.25 -18.85 -39.89
CA ALA A 506 4.93 -18.43 -39.42
C ALA A 506 4.49 -19.24 -38.19
N ILE A 507 4.65 -20.57 -38.22
CA ILE A 507 4.27 -21.43 -37.10
C ILE A 507 5.21 -21.21 -35.91
N ARG A 508 6.52 -21.06 -36.11
CA ARG A 508 7.46 -20.71 -35.05
C ARG A 508 7.14 -19.35 -34.43
N TRP A 509 6.68 -18.39 -35.23
CA TRP A 509 6.19 -17.13 -34.72
C TRP A 509 4.96 -17.37 -33.85
N GLY A 510 3.89 -17.99 -34.36
CA GLY A 510 2.65 -18.18 -33.62
C GLY A 510 2.80 -19.07 -32.37
N ALA A 511 3.59 -20.15 -32.44
CA ALA A 511 3.86 -21.03 -31.30
C ALA A 511 4.53 -20.29 -30.15
N ARG A 512 5.56 -19.51 -30.45
CA ARG A 512 6.26 -18.72 -29.44
C ARG A 512 5.41 -17.53 -28.96
N THR A 513 4.51 -16.98 -29.78
CA THR A 513 3.57 -15.95 -29.33
C THR A 513 2.58 -16.54 -28.32
N ALA A 514 2.00 -17.71 -28.63
CA ALA A 514 1.13 -18.45 -27.71
C ALA A 514 1.85 -18.81 -26.40
N GLU A 515 3.10 -19.27 -26.47
CA GLU A 515 3.92 -19.60 -25.31
C GLU A 515 4.17 -18.38 -24.41
N ARG A 516 4.54 -17.23 -24.99
CA ARG A 516 4.76 -16.01 -24.20
C ARG A 516 3.47 -15.54 -23.56
N SER A 517 2.35 -15.55 -24.28
CA SER A 517 1.05 -15.24 -23.71
C SER A 517 0.68 -16.19 -22.57
N HIS A 518 0.91 -17.50 -22.73
CA HIS A 518 0.70 -18.49 -21.67
C HIS A 518 1.54 -18.18 -20.42
N ARG A 519 2.85 -17.94 -20.59
CA ARG A 519 3.75 -17.66 -19.48
C ARG A 519 3.40 -16.32 -18.79
N ILE A 520 3.03 -15.27 -19.55
CA ILE A 520 2.52 -14.01 -18.99
C ILE A 520 1.30 -14.28 -18.10
N VAL A 521 0.28 -14.97 -18.62
CA VAL A 521 -0.94 -15.29 -17.86
C VAL A 521 -0.59 -16.11 -16.61
N ARG A 522 0.35 -17.04 -16.68
CA ARG A 522 0.78 -17.87 -15.54
C ARG A 522 1.45 -17.05 -14.45
N TYR A 523 2.44 -16.25 -14.79
CA TYR A 523 3.14 -15.44 -13.78
C TYR A 523 2.27 -14.30 -13.24
N LEU A 524 1.33 -13.79 -14.04
CA LEU A 524 0.29 -12.90 -13.54
C LEU A 524 -0.65 -13.62 -12.56
N ALA A 525 -1.02 -14.88 -12.80
CA ALA A 525 -1.79 -15.66 -11.82
C ALA A 525 -1.03 -15.87 -10.49
N LEU A 526 0.27 -16.16 -10.57
CA LEU A 526 1.13 -16.34 -9.38
C LEU A 526 1.37 -15.03 -8.62
N SER A 527 1.35 -13.89 -9.30
CA SER A 527 1.51 -12.58 -8.68
C SER A 527 0.19 -11.99 -8.14
N ALA A 528 -0.94 -12.64 -8.37
CA ALA A 528 -2.24 -12.15 -7.90
C ALA A 528 -2.38 -12.23 -6.37
N PRO A 529 -3.15 -11.32 -5.73
CA PRO A 529 -3.51 -11.44 -4.32
C PRO A 529 -4.24 -12.76 -4.03
N GLY A 530 -3.81 -13.48 -2.99
CA GLY A 530 -4.41 -14.76 -2.60
C GLY A 530 -3.91 -16.00 -3.35
N GLY A 531 -2.92 -15.85 -4.26
CA GLY A 531 -2.12 -16.92 -4.85
C GLY A 531 -2.90 -18.15 -5.33
N ALA A 532 -3.26 -18.21 -6.61
CA ALA A 532 -3.75 -19.47 -7.17
C ALA A 532 -2.68 -20.55 -7.02
N GLU A 533 -3.07 -21.75 -6.54
CA GLU A 533 -2.19 -22.91 -6.52
C GLU A 533 -1.56 -23.10 -7.91
N PRO A 534 -0.24 -23.39 -7.98
CA PRO A 534 0.41 -23.59 -9.26
C PRO A 534 -0.29 -24.74 -9.98
N VAL A 535 -0.80 -24.48 -11.19
CA VAL A 535 -1.04 -25.59 -12.12
C VAL A 535 0.33 -26.26 -12.28
N PRO A 536 0.47 -27.55 -11.91
CA PRO A 536 1.75 -28.23 -11.97
C PRO A 536 2.35 -28.09 -13.36
N GLU A 537 3.63 -27.77 -13.44
CA GLU A 537 4.37 -28.12 -14.65
C GLU A 537 4.33 -29.64 -14.74
N GLU A 538 3.54 -30.18 -15.67
CA GLU A 538 3.95 -31.46 -16.26
C GLU A 538 5.39 -31.23 -16.78
N PRO A 539 6.33 -32.11 -16.43
CA PRO A 539 7.73 -31.91 -16.77
C PRO A 539 7.85 -31.59 -18.26
N GLU A 540 8.69 -30.61 -18.61
CA GLU A 540 9.13 -30.45 -19.99
C GLU A 540 9.72 -31.80 -20.40
N GLU A 541 8.98 -32.58 -21.19
CA GLU A 541 9.57 -33.61 -22.04
C GLU A 541 10.56 -32.87 -22.94
N PHE A 542 11.81 -32.83 -22.48
CA PHE A 542 12.96 -32.59 -23.32
C PHE A 542 13.00 -33.73 -24.34
N ASP A 543 12.26 -33.59 -25.44
CA ASP A 543 12.50 -34.35 -26.66
C ASP A 543 13.90 -33.94 -27.15
N TYR A 544 14.90 -34.73 -26.77
CA TYR A 544 16.25 -34.74 -27.34
C TYR A 544 16.23 -35.36 -28.73
#